data_AF-A0AAW4VW60-F1
#
_entry.id   AF-A0AAW4VW60-F1
#
_cell.length_a   1.000
_cell.length_b   1.000
_cell.length_c   1.000
_cell.angle_alpha   90.00
_cell.angle_beta   90.00
_cell.angle_gamma   90.00
#
_symmetry.space_group_name_H-M   'P 1'
#
loop_
_entity.id
_entity.type
_entity.pdbx_description
1 polymer ?
#
loop_
_entity_poly.entity_id
_entity_poly.type
_entity_poly.pdbx_seq_one_letter_code
_entity_poly.pdbx_strand_id
1 'polypeptide(L)'
;MKKFQNSIIGILLIIVGTILGLNAFHITHINLFFEGWWTLFIIIPSLCGIFTERDKTASLIGLFIGVYLLLSCQGIISFHFLWKLFLPLVLIILGIQILFKNSFSKNNSSTEATNTFSNKKYNFDYQTYAGGNYDVSFGGMTLDLRKANFESETMINVSVLFAGVDLYLPEDVNLQIESSSFFGGVDRHQRTNKESNTKIVILKAHCVFGGINIR
;
A
#
# COMPACT_ATOMS: atom_id res chain seq x y z
N MET A 1 -23.26 -25.99 7.70
CA MET A 1 -21.90 -25.66 8.20
C MET A 1 -21.53 -26.37 9.51
N LYS A 2 -22.43 -26.55 10.50
CA LYS A 2 -22.12 -27.25 11.78
C LYS A 2 -21.64 -28.72 11.67
N LYS A 3 -22.07 -29.47 10.63
CA LYS A 3 -21.66 -30.89 10.45
C LYS A 3 -20.17 -31.05 10.10
N PHE A 4 -19.58 -30.11 9.37
CA PHE A 4 -18.19 -30.23 8.91
C PHE A 4 -17.18 -29.92 10.04
N GLN A 5 -17.47 -28.91 10.87
CA GLN A 5 -16.68 -28.61 12.08
C GLN A 5 -16.65 -29.78 13.07
N ASN A 6 -17.81 -30.41 13.32
CA ASN A 6 -17.88 -31.55 14.25
C ASN A 6 -17.12 -32.77 13.71
N SER A 7 -17.09 -32.97 12.38
CA SER A 7 -16.33 -34.06 11.76
C SER A 7 -14.81 -33.84 11.86
N ILE A 8 -14.34 -32.59 11.75
CA ILE A 8 -12.92 -32.24 11.90
C ILE A 8 -12.46 -32.45 13.35
N ILE A 9 -13.26 -32.01 14.33
CA ILE A 9 -12.97 -32.21 15.75
C ILE A 9 -12.94 -33.70 16.12
N GLY A 10 -13.87 -34.50 15.56
CA GLY A 10 -13.87 -35.95 15.74
C GLY A 10 -12.61 -36.63 15.20
N ILE A 11 -12.19 -36.27 13.98
CA ILE A 11 -10.96 -36.82 13.37
C ILE A 11 -9.71 -36.41 14.17
N LEU A 12 -9.64 -35.16 14.63
CA LEU A 12 -8.55 -34.68 15.48
C LEU A 12 -8.46 -35.52 16.77
N LEU A 13 -9.60 -35.81 17.40
CA LEU A 13 -9.68 -36.55 18.65
C LEU A 13 -9.28 -38.03 18.46
N ILE A 14 -9.63 -38.64 17.32
CA ILE A 14 -9.20 -39.99 16.96
C ILE A 14 -7.68 -40.04 16.75
N ILE A 15 -7.10 -39.06 16.06
CA ILE A 15 -5.65 -38.98 15.83
C ILE A 15 -4.89 -38.81 17.14
N VAL A 16 -5.31 -37.85 17.99
CA VAL A 16 -4.71 -37.61 19.31
C VAL A 16 -4.83 -38.84 20.21
N GLY A 17 -6.00 -39.48 20.23
CA GLY A 17 -6.23 -40.71 21.01
C GLY A 17 -5.38 -41.89 20.54
N THR A 18 -5.20 -42.04 19.23
CA THR A 18 -4.35 -43.10 18.66
C THR A 18 -2.88 -42.87 19.02
N ILE A 19 -2.38 -41.63 18.94
CA ILE A 19 -1.00 -41.30 19.30
C ILE A 19 -0.76 -41.49 20.81
N LEU A 20 -1.72 -41.09 21.67
CA LEU A 20 -1.64 -41.35 23.12
C LEU A 20 -1.64 -42.84 23.43
N GLY A 21 -2.50 -43.62 22.75
CA GLY A 21 -2.56 -45.07 22.90
C GLY A 21 -1.25 -45.75 22.51
N LEU A 22 -0.68 -45.42 21.34
CA LEU A 22 0.61 -45.99 20.90
C LEU A 22 1.78 -45.59 21.81
N ASN A 23 1.75 -44.39 22.38
CA ASN A 23 2.77 -43.94 23.34
C ASN A 23 2.65 -44.69 24.68
N ALA A 24 1.43 -45.02 25.12
CA ALA A 24 1.19 -45.85 26.32
C ALA A 24 1.68 -47.30 26.16
N PHE A 25 1.70 -47.85 24.94
CA PHE A 25 2.28 -49.17 24.65
C PHE A 25 3.81 -49.17 24.53
N HIS A 26 4.49 -48.03 24.77
CA HIS A 26 5.95 -47.85 24.61
C HIS A 26 6.48 -48.20 23.20
N ILE A 27 5.62 -48.20 22.17
CA ILE A 27 6.01 -48.45 20.78
C ILE A 27 6.60 -47.19 20.14
N THR A 28 6.16 -46.00 20.58
CA THR A 28 6.63 -44.70 20.09
C THR A 28 6.84 -43.71 21.25
N HIS A 29 7.94 -42.94 21.25
CA HIS A 29 8.19 -41.85 22.22
C HIS A 29 7.76 -40.49 21.66
N ILE A 30 6.48 -40.32 21.34
CA ILE A 30 5.97 -39.07 20.74
C ILE A 30 5.39 -38.17 21.83
N ASN A 31 6.07 -37.07 22.15
CA ASN A 31 5.55 -36.03 23.04
C ASN A 31 4.50 -35.19 22.30
N LEU A 32 3.22 -35.45 22.56
CA LEU A 32 2.10 -34.67 22.04
C LEU A 32 2.08 -33.22 22.53
N PHE A 33 2.72 -32.94 23.67
CA PHE A 33 2.91 -31.61 24.23
C PHE A 33 4.32 -31.08 23.91
N PHE A 34 4.71 -31.13 22.64
CA PHE A 34 5.98 -30.58 22.18
C PHE A 34 6.03 -29.05 22.40
N GLU A 35 7.23 -28.50 22.51
CA GLU A 35 7.42 -27.06 22.70
C GLU A 35 6.74 -26.27 21.58
N GLY A 36 5.74 -25.46 21.94
CA GLY A 36 4.94 -24.70 20.98
C GLY A 36 3.62 -25.33 20.55
N TRP A 37 3.20 -26.47 21.13
CA TRP A 37 1.90 -27.11 20.80
C TRP A 37 0.69 -26.16 20.91
N TRP A 38 0.73 -25.17 21.80
CA TRP A 38 -0.33 -24.18 22.00
C TRP A 38 -0.60 -23.32 20.75
N THR A 39 0.40 -23.14 19.89
CA THR A 39 0.28 -22.37 18.64
C THR A 39 -0.68 -23.02 17.65
N LEU A 40 -0.94 -24.32 17.79
CA LEU A 40 -1.95 -25.04 17.01
C LEU A 40 -3.37 -24.49 17.23
N PHE A 41 -3.66 -23.91 18.40
CA PHE A 41 -4.95 -23.23 18.64
C PHE A 41 -5.12 -21.96 17.80
N ILE A 42 -4.03 -21.39 17.29
CA ILE A 42 -4.06 -20.24 16.37
C ILE A 42 -4.04 -20.75 14.93
N ILE A 43 -3.20 -21.74 14.62
CA ILE A 43 -3.02 -22.31 13.28
C ILE A 43 -4.30 -22.98 12.79
N ILE A 44 -4.98 -23.79 13.62
CA ILE A 44 -6.15 -24.59 13.19
C ILE A 44 -7.34 -23.69 12.80
N PRO A 45 -7.78 -22.71 13.60
CA PRO A 45 -8.84 -21.79 13.20
C PRO A 45 -8.46 -20.95 11.97
N SER A 46 -7.20 -20.54 11.87
CA SER A 46 -6.70 -19.76 10.72
C SER A 46 -6.73 -20.57 9.42
N LEU A 47 -6.31 -21.84 9.45
CA LEU A 47 -6.43 -22.76 8.31
C LEU A 47 -7.89 -22.97 7.90
N CYS A 48 -8.79 -23.19 8.85
CA CYS A 48 -10.21 -23.32 8.55
C CYS A 48 -10.82 -22.02 7.99
N GLY A 49 -10.38 -20.87 8.51
CA GLY A 49 -10.83 -19.55 8.09
C GLY A 49 -10.46 -19.22 6.64
N ILE A 50 -9.30 -19.67 6.15
CA ILE A 50 -8.91 -19.49 4.73
C ILE A 50 -9.92 -20.11 3.74
N PHE A 51 -10.53 -21.23 4.12
CA PHE A 51 -11.52 -21.92 3.28
C PHE A 51 -12.96 -21.46 3.51
N THR A 52 -13.23 -20.75 4.61
CA THR A 52 -14.60 -20.43 5.05
C THR A 52 -14.93 -18.93 4.96
N GLU A 53 -13.96 -18.04 5.18
CA GLU A 53 -14.18 -16.60 5.25
C GLU A 53 -14.05 -15.91 3.88
N ARG A 54 -14.84 -14.85 3.68
CA ARG A 54 -14.84 -14.04 2.45
C ARG A 54 -13.59 -13.15 2.37
N ASP A 55 -13.14 -12.63 3.51
CA ASP A 55 -11.91 -11.86 3.66
C ASP A 55 -10.80 -12.75 4.23
N LYS A 56 -9.91 -13.21 3.34
CA LYS A 56 -8.86 -14.19 3.66
C LYS A 56 -7.66 -13.61 4.40
N THR A 57 -7.61 -12.28 4.53
CA THR A 57 -6.44 -11.55 5.05
C THR A 57 -6.19 -11.87 6.52
N ALA A 58 -7.22 -11.86 7.36
CA ALA A 58 -7.10 -12.15 8.79
C ALA A 58 -6.62 -13.59 9.04
N SER A 59 -7.22 -14.55 8.34
CA SER A 59 -6.86 -15.96 8.42
C SER A 59 -5.45 -16.24 7.88
N LEU A 60 -5.01 -15.52 6.83
CA LEU A 60 -3.65 -15.64 6.31
C LEU A 60 -2.61 -15.08 7.30
N ILE A 61 -2.88 -13.92 7.90
CA ILE A 61 -2.00 -13.29 8.90
C ILE A 61 -1.90 -14.17 10.15
N GLY A 62 -3.03 -14.69 10.64
CA GLY A 62 -3.07 -15.61 11.77
C GLY A 62 -2.28 -16.90 11.52
N LEU A 63 -2.35 -17.44 10.30
CA LEU A 63 -1.56 -18.60 9.90
C LEU A 63 -0.06 -18.30 9.92
N PHE A 64 0.37 -17.17 9.36
CA PHE A 64 1.77 -16.75 9.39
C PHE A 64 2.29 -16.56 10.82
N ILE A 65 1.54 -15.88 11.68
CA ILE A 65 1.88 -15.71 13.11
C ILE A 65 1.99 -17.06 13.81
N GLY A 66 1.02 -17.96 13.60
CA GLY A 66 0.96 -19.26 14.27
C GLY A 66 2.12 -20.16 13.89
N VAL A 67 2.38 -20.30 12.58
CA VAL A 67 3.52 -21.08 12.06
C VAL A 67 4.84 -20.49 12.57
N TYR A 68 4.97 -19.16 12.54
CA TYR A 68 6.17 -18.47 13.01
C TYR A 68 6.46 -18.73 14.51
N LEU A 69 5.43 -18.68 15.36
CA LEU A 69 5.56 -18.99 16.79
C LEU A 69 5.94 -20.46 17.03
N LEU A 70 5.38 -21.38 16.25
CA LEU A 70 5.71 -22.81 16.34
C LEU A 70 7.19 -23.05 16.02
N LEU A 71 7.70 -22.46 14.93
CA LEU A 71 9.12 -22.57 14.56
C LEU A 71 10.05 -21.88 15.57
N SER A 72 9.58 -20.83 16.24
CA SER A 72 10.33 -20.15 17.32
C SER A 72 10.42 -21.03 18.56
N CYS A 73 9.32 -21.70 18.95
CA CYS A 73 9.32 -22.64 20.08
C CYS A 73 10.14 -23.90 19.81
N GLN A 74 10.22 -24.38 18.56
CA GLN A 74 11.08 -25.53 18.21
C GLN A 74 12.58 -25.17 18.17
N GLY A 75 12.96 -23.93 18.49
CA GLY A 75 14.36 -23.49 18.50
C GLY A 75 15.00 -23.40 17.11
N ILE A 76 14.23 -23.61 16.04
CA ILE A 76 14.67 -23.50 14.65
C ILE A 76 14.94 -22.03 14.31
N ILE A 77 14.13 -21.12 14.85
CA ILE A 77 14.26 -19.66 14.64
C ILE A 77 14.56 -19.00 15.98
N SER A 78 15.81 -18.55 16.15
CA SER A 78 16.22 -17.77 17.31
C SER A 78 15.70 -16.33 17.23
N PHE A 79 15.36 -15.73 18.37
CA PHE A 79 14.88 -14.33 18.45
C PHE A 79 15.89 -13.31 17.86
N HIS A 80 17.17 -13.69 17.78
CA HIS A 80 18.21 -12.91 17.09
C HIS A 80 18.03 -12.89 15.56
N PHE A 81 17.53 -13.98 14.97
CA PHE A 81 17.26 -14.08 13.54
C PHE A 81 16.09 -13.16 13.12
N LEU A 82 15.11 -12.94 14.00
CA LEU A 82 14.02 -11.95 13.79
C LEU A 82 14.54 -10.57 13.48
N TRP A 83 15.46 -10.08 14.32
CA TRP A 83 16.00 -8.73 14.17
C TRP A 83 16.83 -8.60 12.88
N LYS A 84 17.49 -9.69 12.47
CA LYS A 84 18.20 -9.78 11.18
C LYS A 84 17.27 -9.89 9.97
N LEU A 85 16.08 -10.48 10.10
CA LEU A 85 15.12 -10.66 9.01
C LEU A 85 14.16 -9.47 8.87
N PHE A 86 13.88 -8.75 9.96
CA PHE A 86 13.01 -7.59 9.96
C PHE A 86 13.49 -6.51 9.00
N LEU A 87 14.80 -6.20 8.99
CA LEU A 87 15.37 -5.19 8.10
C LEU A 87 15.22 -5.56 6.60
N PRO A 88 15.62 -6.76 6.12
CA PRO A 88 15.34 -7.23 4.76
C PRO A 88 13.86 -7.20 4.40
N LEU A 89 12.98 -7.62 5.32
CA LEU A 89 11.56 -7.74 5.06
C LEU A 89 10.90 -6.36 4.93
N VAL A 90 11.26 -5.41 5.80
CA VAL A 90 10.86 -4.00 5.66
C VAL A 90 11.38 -3.42 4.34
N LEU A 91 12.62 -3.71 3.95
CA LEU A 91 13.21 -3.23 2.70
C LEU A 91 12.48 -3.82 1.47
N ILE A 92 12.11 -5.10 1.51
CA ILE A 92 11.29 -5.76 0.48
C ILE A 92 9.90 -5.11 0.42
N ILE A 93 9.24 -4.89 1.56
CA ILE A 93 7.92 -4.23 1.60
C ILE A 93 7.99 -2.81 1.04
N LEU A 94 8.99 -2.03 1.44
CA LEU A 94 9.22 -0.68 0.90
C LEU A 94 9.50 -0.72 -0.60
N GLY A 95 10.30 -1.68 -1.07
CA GLY A 95 10.56 -1.90 -2.49
C GLY A 95 9.28 -2.25 -3.28
N ILE A 96 8.47 -3.16 -2.76
CA ILE A 96 7.17 -3.53 -3.35
C ILE A 96 6.22 -2.33 -3.36
N GLN A 97 6.17 -1.56 -2.28
CA GLN A 97 5.32 -0.38 -2.20
C GLN A 97 5.71 0.68 -3.25
N ILE A 98 7.01 0.85 -3.52
CA ILE A 98 7.49 1.70 -4.62
C ILE A 98 7.05 1.15 -5.99
N LEU A 99 7.11 -0.17 -6.20
CA LEU A 99 6.71 -0.79 -7.46
C LEU A 99 5.21 -0.69 -7.75
N PHE A 100 4.35 -0.78 -6.73
CA PHE A 100 2.89 -0.83 -6.91
C PHE A 100 2.19 0.53 -6.75
N LYS A 101 2.87 1.57 -6.25
CA LYS A 101 2.26 2.90 -6.07
C LYS A 101 1.93 3.60 -7.40
N ASN A 102 2.43 3.11 -8.53
CA ASN A 102 2.21 3.73 -9.86
C ASN A 102 0.98 3.23 -10.63
N SER A 103 0.05 2.52 -9.98
CA SER A 103 -1.14 1.96 -10.64
C SER A 103 -2.45 2.50 -10.07
N PHE A 104 -2.52 3.80 -9.79
CA PHE A 104 -3.78 4.49 -9.52
C PHE A 104 -4.04 5.57 -10.59
N SER A 105 -5.18 5.41 -11.25
CA SER A 105 -5.79 6.31 -12.24
C SER A 105 -5.30 6.23 -13.69
N LYS A 106 -5.59 5.09 -14.34
CA LYS A 106 -5.64 4.97 -15.79
C LYS A 106 -6.88 5.69 -16.33
N ASN A 107 -6.72 6.89 -16.88
CA ASN A 107 -7.67 7.52 -17.80
C ASN A 107 -6.94 7.88 -19.11
N ASN A 108 -7.49 7.43 -20.23
CA ASN A 108 -6.78 7.22 -21.50
C ASN A 108 -6.53 8.50 -22.35
N SER A 109 -6.41 9.69 -21.75
CA SER A 109 -6.17 10.93 -22.50
C SER A 109 -5.26 11.94 -21.79
N SER A 110 -4.78 11.64 -20.59
CA SER A 110 -3.97 12.55 -19.77
C SER A 110 -2.48 12.30 -19.96
N THR A 111 -1.66 13.35 -19.95
CA THR A 111 -0.20 13.23 -20.04
C THR A 111 0.35 12.52 -18.80
N GLU A 112 1.08 11.42 -18.98
CA GLU A 112 1.72 10.69 -17.87
C GLU A 112 3.22 10.97 -17.82
N ALA A 113 3.74 11.34 -16.65
CA ALA A 113 5.16 11.61 -16.47
C ALA A 113 5.65 11.19 -15.08
N THR A 114 6.70 10.37 -15.07
CA THR A 114 7.41 9.94 -13.86
C THR A 114 8.80 10.56 -13.79
N ASN A 115 9.10 11.21 -12.66
CA ASN A 115 10.35 11.87 -12.39
C ASN A 115 10.94 11.37 -11.08
N THR A 116 11.99 10.56 -11.18
CA THR A 116 12.69 10.00 -10.03
C THR A 116 14.15 10.43 -10.10
N PHE A 117 14.71 10.99 -9.01
CA PHE A 117 16.10 11.45 -8.94
C PHE A 117 16.50 12.48 -10.02
N SER A 118 15.56 13.28 -10.50
CA SER A 118 15.81 14.26 -11.55
C SER A 118 14.90 15.49 -11.41
N ASN A 119 15.35 16.60 -12.00
CA ASN A 119 14.57 17.82 -12.15
C ASN A 119 14.16 17.96 -13.62
N LYS A 120 12.86 17.93 -13.92
CA LYS A 120 12.36 18.14 -15.28
C LYS A 120 11.40 19.32 -15.37
N LYS A 121 11.44 20.02 -16.49
CA LYS A 121 10.51 21.09 -16.83
C LYS A 121 9.63 20.65 -18.00
N TYR A 122 8.33 20.72 -17.80
CA TYR A 122 7.33 20.52 -18.85
C TYR A 122 6.74 21.88 -19.22
N ASN A 123 6.65 22.13 -20.52
CA ASN A 123 6.06 23.35 -21.07
C ASN A 123 5.01 22.96 -22.12
N PHE A 124 3.79 23.49 -21.98
CA PHE A 124 2.67 23.25 -22.87
C PHE A 124 2.20 24.54 -23.59
N ASP A 125 3.13 25.44 -23.89
CA ASP A 125 2.86 26.69 -24.60
C ASP A 125 2.02 26.46 -25.87
N TYR A 126 0.85 27.10 -25.93
CA TYR A 126 -0.09 27.08 -27.05
C TYR A 126 -0.66 25.70 -27.43
N GLN A 127 -0.56 24.72 -26.54
CA GLN A 127 -1.14 23.39 -26.72
C GLN A 127 -2.43 23.25 -25.91
N THR A 128 -3.36 22.43 -26.41
CA THR A 128 -4.54 22.02 -25.63
C THR A 128 -4.10 21.04 -24.55
N TYR A 129 -4.37 21.36 -23.30
CA TYR A 129 -4.00 20.55 -22.15
C TYR A 129 -5.24 19.86 -21.57
N ALA A 130 -5.31 18.55 -21.76
CA ALA A 130 -6.43 17.70 -21.31
C ALA A 130 -6.25 17.10 -19.90
N GLY A 131 -5.22 17.54 -19.17
CA GLY A 131 -4.88 17.00 -17.86
C GLY A 131 -3.67 16.06 -17.88
N GLY A 132 -3.25 15.64 -16.69
CA GLY A 132 -2.02 14.85 -16.53
C GLY A 132 -1.87 14.19 -15.17
N ASN A 133 -1.13 13.08 -15.16
CA ASN A 133 -0.68 12.38 -13.95
C ASN A 133 0.84 12.53 -13.84
N TYR A 134 1.29 13.13 -12.73
CA TYR A 134 2.71 13.38 -12.49
C TYR A 134 3.15 12.77 -11.17
N ASP A 135 4.10 11.86 -11.24
CA ASP A 135 4.74 11.27 -10.05
C ASP A 135 6.17 11.82 -9.93
N VAL A 136 6.45 12.52 -8.83
CA VAL A 136 7.75 13.14 -8.58
C VAL A 136 8.33 12.62 -7.28
N SER A 137 9.48 11.98 -7.36
CA SER A 137 10.19 11.39 -6.22
C SER A 137 11.66 11.79 -6.18
N PHE A 138 12.15 12.23 -5.01
CA PHE A 138 13.56 12.57 -4.79
C PHE A 138 14.14 13.57 -5.81
N GLY A 139 13.50 14.73 -5.97
CA GLY A 139 13.90 15.72 -6.97
C GLY A 139 12.87 16.85 -7.09
N GLY A 140 12.56 17.24 -8.32
CA GLY A 140 11.58 18.28 -8.56
C GLY A 140 11.03 18.33 -9.97
N MET A 141 9.93 19.06 -10.12
CA MET A 141 9.30 19.25 -11.42
C MET A 141 8.77 20.66 -11.55
N THR A 142 8.98 21.26 -12.72
CA THR A 142 8.30 22.50 -13.08
C THR A 142 7.29 22.21 -14.18
N LEU A 143 6.01 22.41 -13.89
CA LEU A 143 4.93 22.30 -14.85
C LEU A 143 4.45 23.70 -15.23
N ASP A 144 4.82 24.16 -16.43
CA ASP A 144 4.50 25.48 -16.95
C ASP A 144 3.30 25.40 -17.90
N LEU A 145 2.12 25.82 -17.41
CA LEU A 145 0.86 25.83 -18.16
C LEU A 145 0.34 27.25 -18.43
N ARG A 146 1.16 28.29 -18.21
CA ARG A 146 0.72 29.71 -18.30
C ARG A 146 0.19 30.12 -19.67
N LYS A 147 0.59 29.43 -20.74
CA LYS A 147 0.08 29.66 -22.10
C LYS A 147 -0.62 28.42 -22.69
N ALA A 148 -0.95 27.45 -21.86
CA ALA A 148 -1.69 26.28 -22.29
C ALA A 148 -3.17 26.62 -22.44
N ASN A 149 -3.86 25.97 -23.36
CA ASN A 149 -5.30 26.11 -23.53
C ASN A 149 -6.02 24.98 -22.80
N PHE A 150 -6.84 25.31 -21.80
CA PHE A 150 -7.60 24.34 -21.02
C PHE A 150 -9.00 24.13 -21.59
N GLU A 151 -9.50 22.91 -21.48
CA GLU A 151 -10.92 22.60 -21.68
C GLU A 151 -11.77 23.12 -20.50
N SER A 152 -13.10 22.94 -20.53
CA SER A 152 -13.99 23.48 -19.50
C SER A 152 -13.67 22.98 -18.09
N GLU A 153 -13.29 21.71 -17.95
CA GLU A 153 -12.88 21.09 -16.70
C GLU A 153 -11.64 20.23 -16.96
N THR A 154 -10.56 20.43 -16.18
CA THR A 154 -9.30 19.72 -16.39
C THR A 154 -8.73 19.22 -15.08
N MET A 155 -8.38 17.94 -15.02
CA MET A 155 -7.83 17.29 -13.83
C MET A 155 -6.30 17.16 -13.93
N ILE A 156 -5.61 17.57 -12.86
CA ILE A 156 -4.17 17.42 -12.71
C ILE A 156 -3.91 16.63 -11.44
N ASN A 157 -3.36 15.44 -11.58
CA ASN A 157 -2.96 14.60 -10.45
C ASN A 157 -1.46 14.72 -10.25
N VAL A 158 -1.04 15.09 -9.05
CA VAL A 158 0.38 15.23 -8.72
C VAL A 158 0.68 14.49 -7.41
N SER A 159 1.53 13.48 -7.50
CA SER A 159 2.04 12.73 -6.34
C SER A 159 3.48 13.14 -6.07
N VAL A 160 3.75 13.59 -4.85
CA VAL A 160 5.07 14.10 -4.43
C VAL A 160 5.61 13.30 -3.24
N LEU A 161 6.83 12.80 -3.40
CA LEU A 161 7.55 12.02 -2.38
C LEU A 161 9.02 12.50 -2.27
N PHE A 162 9.40 13.13 -1.15
CA PHE A 162 10.72 13.74 -0.96
C PHE A 162 11.12 14.70 -2.11
N ALA A 163 10.18 15.54 -2.57
CA ALA A 163 10.36 16.36 -3.76
C ALA A 163 9.58 17.68 -3.70
N GLY A 164 9.85 18.58 -4.67
CA GLY A 164 9.12 19.84 -4.84
C GLY A 164 8.58 20.01 -6.25
N VAL A 165 7.34 20.48 -6.39
CA VAL A 165 6.73 20.76 -7.70
C VAL A 165 6.33 22.23 -7.78
N ASP A 166 6.80 22.93 -8.81
CA ASP A 166 6.29 24.26 -9.15
C ASP A 166 5.26 24.13 -10.28
N LEU A 167 4.01 24.47 -9.97
CA LEU A 167 2.89 24.47 -10.91
C LEU A 167 2.53 25.91 -11.29
N TYR A 168 2.70 26.26 -12.56
CA TYR A 168 2.31 27.57 -13.08
C TYR A 168 1.02 27.47 -13.89
N LEU A 169 -0.03 28.19 -13.49
CA LEU A 169 -1.34 28.18 -14.16
C LEU A 169 -1.65 29.54 -14.82
N PRO A 170 -2.48 29.59 -15.88
CA PRO A 170 -2.87 30.85 -16.53
C PRO A 170 -4.00 31.56 -15.77
N GLU A 171 -4.02 32.90 -15.72
CA GLU A 171 -4.96 33.66 -14.86
C GLU A 171 -6.45 33.46 -15.18
N ASP A 172 -6.78 32.89 -16.34
CA ASP A 172 -8.13 32.64 -16.83
C ASP A 172 -8.78 31.35 -16.28
N VAL A 173 -8.09 30.60 -15.41
CA VAL A 173 -8.64 29.38 -14.78
C VAL A 173 -8.95 29.56 -13.30
N ASN A 174 -10.05 28.93 -12.85
CA ASN A 174 -10.36 28.76 -11.44
C ASN A 174 -9.74 27.45 -10.92
N LEU A 175 -9.10 27.52 -9.76
CA LEU A 175 -8.40 26.38 -9.18
C LEU A 175 -9.19 25.81 -7.99
N GLN A 176 -9.40 24.50 -8.03
CA GLN A 176 -9.88 23.69 -6.91
C GLN A 176 -8.75 22.74 -6.47
N ILE A 177 -8.47 22.70 -5.18
CA ILE A 177 -7.36 21.92 -4.62
C ILE A 177 -7.93 20.81 -3.74
N GLU A 178 -7.68 19.56 -4.12
CA GLU A 178 -7.92 18.38 -3.32
C GLU A 178 -6.58 17.85 -2.83
N SER A 179 -6.16 18.24 -1.63
CA SER A 179 -4.85 17.84 -1.09
C SER A 179 -4.98 16.81 0.02
N SER A 180 -4.24 15.70 -0.08
CA SER A 180 -3.94 14.82 1.04
C SER A 180 -2.45 14.89 1.34
N SER A 181 -2.08 15.55 2.44
CA SER A 181 -0.67 15.74 2.82
C SER A 181 -0.38 15.17 4.20
N PHE A 182 0.77 14.52 4.36
CA PHE A 182 1.24 13.99 5.65
C PHE A 182 2.32 14.91 6.27
N PHE A 183 3.50 15.01 5.63
CA PHE A 183 4.63 15.87 6.04
C PHE A 183 5.02 16.82 4.91
N GLY A 184 4.10 17.73 4.57
CA GLY A 184 4.20 18.58 3.39
C GLY A 184 2.95 19.38 3.16
N GLY A 185 2.83 19.99 1.99
CA GLY A 185 1.63 20.76 1.67
C GLY A 185 1.58 21.30 0.25
N VAL A 186 0.44 21.91 -0.05
CA VAL A 186 0.23 22.67 -1.27
C VAL A 186 0.19 24.14 -0.88
N ASP A 187 1.11 24.93 -1.41
CA ASP A 187 1.20 26.35 -1.13
C ASP A 187 0.64 27.15 -2.31
N ARG A 188 -0.39 27.96 -2.05
CA ARG A 188 -1.09 28.75 -3.08
C ARG A 188 -0.69 30.21 -2.93
N HIS A 189 0.22 30.68 -3.77
CA HIS A 189 0.63 32.08 -3.75
C HIS A 189 -0.32 32.94 -4.59
N GLN A 190 -1.00 33.90 -3.95
CA GLN A 190 -1.63 35.07 -4.58
C GLN A 190 -2.64 34.81 -5.72
N ARG A 191 -3.25 33.62 -5.80
CA ARG A 191 -4.37 33.37 -6.73
C ARG A 191 -5.71 33.45 -6.03
N THR A 192 -6.65 34.16 -6.62
CA THR A 192 -8.06 34.16 -6.22
C THR A 192 -8.91 33.72 -7.40
N ASN A 193 -9.91 32.87 -7.15
CA ASN A 193 -10.85 32.47 -8.20
C ASN A 193 -11.69 33.68 -8.59
N LYS A 194 -11.89 33.89 -9.89
CA LYS A 194 -12.71 34.97 -10.44
C LYS A 194 -14.01 34.37 -10.97
N GLU A 195 -15.15 34.99 -10.66
CA GLU A 195 -16.46 34.52 -11.17
C GLU A 195 -16.55 34.61 -12.70
N SER A 196 -15.75 35.47 -13.33
CA SER A 196 -15.65 35.59 -14.79
C SER A 196 -14.99 34.39 -15.47
N ASN A 197 -14.24 33.57 -14.72
CA ASN A 197 -13.49 32.44 -15.29
C ASN A 197 -14.40 31.23 -15.42
N THR A 198 -14.58 30.75 -16.66
CA THR A 198 -15.43 29.58 -16.97
C THR A 198 -14.69 28.25 -16.91
N LYS A 199 -13.35 28.28 -16.94
CA LYS A 199 -12.49 27.08 -16.94
C LYS A 199 -12.11 26.68 -15.51
N ILE A 200 -12.26 25.40 -15.19
CA ILE A 200 -11.97 24.86 -13.85
C ILE A 200 -10.81 23.86 -13.94
N VAL A 201 -9.80 24.06 -13.10
CA VAL A 201 -8.70 23.11 -12.91
C VAL A 201 -8.83 22.47 -11.52
N ILE A 202 -8.93 21.15 -11.49
CA ILE A 202 -8.95 20.36 -10.26
C ILE A 202 -7.57 19.76 -10.05
N LEU A 203 -6.87 20.23 -9.02
CA LEU A 203 -5.57 19.71 -8.61
C LEU A 203 -5.75 18.68 -7.50
N LYS A 204 -5.50 17.40 -7.80
CA LYS A 204 -5.40 16.35 -6.79
C LYS A 204 -3.95 16.17 -6.38
N ALA A 205 -3.64 16.59 -5.17
CA ALA A 205 -2.27 16.64 -4.65
C ALA A 205 -2.07 15.61 -3.53
N HIS A 206 -1.15 14.68 -3.75
CA HIS A 206 -0.75 13.69 -2.75
C HIS A 206 0.69 13.96 -2.31
N CYS A 207 0.89 14.61 -1.14
CA CYS A 207 2.22 15.00 -0.66
C CYS A 207 2.60 14.24 0.60
N VAL A 208 3.63 13.40 0.56
CA VAL A 208 4.10 12.68 1.77
C VAL A 208 5.21 13.44 2.47
N PHE A 209 6.29 13.80 1.76
CA PHE A 209 7.42 14.59 2.26
C PHE A 209 7.82 15.60 1.19
N GLY A 210 7.32 16.84 1.23
CA GLY A 210 7.54 17.80 0.15
C GLY A 210 6.29 18.62 -0.17
N GLY A 211 6.29 19.34 -1.28
CA GLY A 211 5.16 20.22 -1.57
C GLY A 211 5.02 20.65 -3.01
N ILE A 212 3.85 21.21 -3.29
CA ILE A 212 3.50 21.80 -4.57
C ILE A 212 3.34 23.30 -4.35
N ASN A 213 4.16 24.10 -5.02
CA ASN A 213 4.02 25.54 -5.05
C ASN A 213 3.21 25.93 -6.28
N ILE A 214 2.07 26.57 -6.05
CA ILE A 214 1.20 27.05 -7.11
C ILE A 214 1.45 28.53 -7.33
N ARG A 215 1.74 28.87 -8.58
CA ARG A 215 1.99 30.23 -9.06
C ARG A 215 1.00 30.58 -10.17
#